data_AF-A0A2M7UKF9-F1
#
_entry.id   AF-A0A2M7UKF9-F1
#
_cell.length_a   1.000
_cell.length_b   1.000
_cell.length_c   1.000
_cell.angle_alpha   90.00
_cell.angle_beta   90.00
_cell.angle_gamma   90.00
#
_symmetry.space_group_name_H-M   'P 1'
#
loop_
_entity.id
_entity.type
_entity.pdbx_description
1 polymer ?
#
loop_
_entity_poly.entity_id
_entity_poly.type
_entity_poly.pdbx_seq_one_letter_code
_entity_poly.pdbx_strand_id
1 'polypeptide(L)' 'MRQIINISITQDLAKSVEQLMQSDGYATKSELFRDLLRMRLGKGIYQELQASRQELAIGKGKVLRTLKDLR' A
#
# COMPACT_ATOMS: atom_id res chain seq x y z
N MET A 1 -17.31 3.75 3.44
CA MET A 1 -17.53 5.19 3.12
C MET A 1 -16.21 5.81 2.69
N ARG A 2 -16.20 6.78 1.77
CA ARG A 2 -14.99 7.50 1.35
C ARG A 2 -14.95 8.87 2.01
N GLN A 3 -13.77 9.32 2.42
CA GLN A 3 -13.54 10.69 2.89
C GLN A 3 -12.75 11.48 1.85
N ILE A 4 -13.04 12.77 1.73
CA ILE A 4 -12.36 13.69 0.81
C ILE A 4 -11.32 14.48 1.61
N ILE A 5 -10.11 14.57 1.08
CA ILE A 5 -9.02 15.35 1.66
C ILE A 5 -8.72 16.50 0.71
N ASN A 6 -8.79 17.73 1.20
CA ASN A 6 -8.36 18.92 0.47
C ASN A 6 -6.99 19.35 1.00
N ILE A 7 -6.04 19.56 0.10
CA ILE A 7 -4.66 19.92 0.45
C ILE A 7 -4.27 21.15 -0.36
N SER A 8 -3.89 22.21 0.35
CA SER A 8 -3.29 23.39 -0.27
C SER A 8 -1.79 23.16 -0.46
N ILE A 9 -1.29 23.39 -1.67
CA ILE A 9 0.12 23.28 -2.01
C ILE A 9 0.56 24.51 -2.81
N THR A 10 1.86 24.81 -2.78
CA THR A 10 2.43 25.88 -3.60
C THR A 10 2.32 25.53 -5.08
N GLN A 11 2.33 26.55 -5.95
CA GLN A 11 2.21 26.36 -7.39
C GLN A 11 3.37 25.52 -7.96
N ASP A 12 4.58 25.70 -7.45
CA ASP A 12 5.74 24.91 -7.87
C ASP A 12 5.58 23.43 -7.48
N LEU A 13 5.07 23.15 -6.28
CA LEU A 13 4.80 21.77 -5.86
C LEU A 13 3.69 21.14 -6.71
N ALA A 14 2.67 21.91 -7.09
CA ALA A 14 1.62 21.43 -7.99
C ALA A 14 2.18 21.02 -9.37
N LYS A 15 3.14 21.77 -9.91
CA LYS A 15 3.84 21.41 -11.16
C LYS A 15 4.66 20.14 -11.00
N SER A 16 5.42 20.03 -9.90
CA SER A 16 6.19 18.82 -9.62
C SER A 16 5.30 17.58 -9.49
N VAL A 17 4.12 17.71 -8.88
CA VAL A 17 3.13 16.62 -8.78
C VAL A 17 2.61 16.21 -10.16
N GLU A 18 2.36 17.16 -11.05
CA GLU A 18 1.92 16.87 -12.42
C GLU A 18 3.01 16.15 -13.23
N GLN A 19 4.27 16.56 -13.09
CA GLN A 19 5.40 15.89 -13.72
C GLN A 19 5.55 14.45 -13.20
N LEU A 20 5.47 14.26 -11.88
CA LEU A 20 5.56 12.94 -11.25
C LEU A 20 4.42 12.02 -11.69
N MET A 21 3.21 12.58 -11.81
CA MET A 21 2.04 11.84 -12.29
C MET A 21 2.25 11.33 -13.71
N GLN A 22 2.84 12.15 -14.60
CA GLN A 22 3.14 11.77 -15.97
C GLN A 22 4.30 10.78 -16.07
N SER A 23 5.37 10.97 -15.29
CA SER A 23 6.55 10.08 -15.32
C SER A 23 6.20 8.66 -14.86
N ASP A 24 5.36 8.56 -13.84
CA ASP A 24 5.02 7.29 -13.20
C ASP A 24 3.74 6.67 -13.80
N GLY A 25 3.14 7.31 -14.81
CA GLY A 25 2.01 6.78 -15.57
C GLY A 25 0.66 6.81 -14.82
N TYR A 26 0.48 7.69 -13.84
CA TYR A 26 -0.78 7.83 -13.12
C TYR A 26 -1.81 8.63 -13.92
N ALA A 27 -3.08 8.23 -13.85
CA ALA A 27 -4.15 8.91 -14.57
C ALA A 27 -4.65 10.18 -13.85
N THR A 28 -4.51 10.24 -12.53
CA THR A 28 -4.97 11.39 -11.72
C THR A 28 -4.06 11.67 -10.53
N LYS A 29 -4.04 12.94 -10.08
CA LYS A 29 -3.33 13.35 -8.85
C LYS A 29 -3.78 12.53 -7.65
N SER A 30 -5.09 12.29 -7.52
CA SER A 30 -5.67 11.50 -6.43
C SER A 30 -5.23 10.04 -6.46
N GLU A 31 -4.91 9.48 -7.62
CA GLU A 31 -4.37 8.12 -7.73
C GLU A 31 -2.93 8.06 -7.24
N LEU A 32 -2.08 8.97 -7.73
CA LEU A 32 -0.70 9.12 -7.25
C LEU A 32 -0.65 9.26 -5.72
N PHE A 33 -1.42 10.20 -5.14
CA PHE A 33 -1.43 10.40 -3.70
C PHE A 33 -1.95 9.19 -2.92
N ARG A 34 -2.97 8.48 -3.44
CA ARG A 34 -3.46 7.24 -2.81
C ARG A 34 -2.38 6.17 -2.79
N ASP A 35 -1.62 6.02 -3.87
CA ASP A 35 -0.57 5.01 -3.93
C ASP A 35 0.61 5.35 -3.03
N LEU A 36 1.05 6.60 -3.02
CA LEU A 36 2.07 7.09 -2.08
C LEU A 36 1.66 6.87 -0.61
N LEU A 37 0.41 7.18 -0.26
CA LEU A 37 -0.13 6.93 1.08
C LEU A 37 -0.16 5.43 1.39
N ARG A 38 -0.60 4.58 0.45
CA ARG A 38 -0.59 3.13 0.65
C ARG A 38 0.81 2.57 0.79
N MET A 39 1.78 3.03 0.02
CA MET A 39 3.17 2.62 0.17
C MET A 39 3.72 3.04 1.54
N ARG A 40 3.42 4.27 1.97
CA ARG A 40 3.89 4.79 3.25
C ARG A 40 3.26 4.07 4.45
N LEU A 41 1.96 3.81 4.38
CA LEU A 41 1.19 3.09 5.41
C LEU A 41 1.39 1.56 5.34
N GLY A 42 1.62 1.04 4.13
CA GLY A 42 1.83 -0.37 3.80
C GLY A 42 3.14 -0.95 4.34
N LYS A 43 3.97 -0.13 5.00
CA LYS A 43 4.97 -0.64 5.95
C LYS A 43 4.34 -1.57 7.00
N GLY A 44 3.05 -1.38 7.35
CA GLY A 44 2.28 -2.33 8.16
C GLY A 44 2.16 -3.71 7.51
N ILE A 45 1.78 -3.81 6.23
CA ILE A 45 1.66 -5.08 5.52
C ILE A 45 3.02 -5.78 5.41
N TYR A 46 4.09 -5.03 5.13
CA TYR A 46 5.43 -5.63 5.11
C TYR A 46 5.82 -6.17 6.49
N GLN A 47 5.55 -5.43 7.57
CA GLN A 47 5.80 -5.89 8.94
C GLN A 47 4.93 -7.09 9.32
N GLU A 48 3.65 -7.10 8.97
CA GLU A 48 2.72 -8.22 9.17
C GLU A 48 3.15 -9.46 8.38
N LEU A 49 3.62 -9.29 7.14
CA LEU A 49 4.15 -10.37 6.32
C LEU A 49 5.42 -10.94 6.93
N GLN A 50 6.32 -10.09 7.44
CA GLN A 50 7.54 -10.54 8.11
C GLN A 50 7.23 -11.25 9.44
N ALA A 51 6.29 -10.73 10.23
CA ALA A 51 5.81 -11.38 11.45
C ALA A 51 5.20 -12.75 11.13
N SER A 52 4.34 -12.84 10.12
CA SER A 52 3.74 -14.09 9.65
C SER A 52 4.81 -15.09 9.18
N ARG A 53 5.82 -14.64 8.42
CA ARG A 53 6.95 -15.49 8.01
C ARG A 53 7.74 -16.02 9.20
N GLN A 54 7.98 -15.19 10.21
CA GLN A 54 8.64 -15.62 11.45
C GLN A 54 7.79 -16.65 12.20
N GLU A 55 6.48 -16.43 12.32
CA GLU A 55 5.56 -17.38 12.96
C GLU A 55 5.54 -18.75 12.27
N LEU A 56 5.55 -18.76 10.93
CA LEU A 56 5.67 -19.98 10.15
C LEU A 56 7.03 -20.68 10.37
N ALA A 57 8.13 -19.91 10.44
CA ALA A 57 9.48 -20.43 10.66
C ALA A 57 9.67 -21.05 12.06
N ILE A 58 9.03 -20.50 13.09
CA ILE A 58 9.04 -21.05 14.45
C ILE A 58 8.01 -22.17 14.66
N GLY A 59 7.35 -22.64 13.59
CA GLY A 59 6.46 -23.80 13.62
C GLY A 59 5.04 -23.51 14.10
N LYS A 60 4.62 -22.24 14.20
CA LYS A 60 3.22 -21.87 14.51
C LYS A 60 2.27 -22.01 13.31
N GLY A 61 2.78 -22.41 12.15
CA GLY A 61 1.99 -22.68 10.95
C GLY A 61 1.24 -24.01 11.00
N LYS A 62 0.08 -24.08 10.34
CA LYS A 62 -0.67 -25.32 10.13
C LYS A 62 -0.41 -25.84 8.72
N VAL A 63 0.08 -27.08 8.61
CA VAL A 63 0.19 -27.78 7.32
C VAL A 63 -1.18 -28.35 6.98
N LEU A 64 -1.79 -27.83 5.93
CA LEU A 64 -3.05 -28.34 5.39
C LEU A 64 -2.72 -29.43 4.36
N ARG A 65 -3.38 -30.58 4.47
CA ARG A 65 -3.17 -31.70 3.53
C ARG A 65 -3.99 -31.53 2.27
N THR A 66 -5.11 -30.83 2.38
CA THR A 66 -6.03 -30.56 1.28
C THR A 66 -6.64 -29.16 1.39
N LEU A 67 -7.13 -28.62 0.28
CA LEU A 67 -7.88 -27.36 0.24
C LEU A 67 -9.16 -27.38 1.11
N LYS A 68 -9.71 -28.57 1.41
CA LYS A 68 -10.87 -28.71 2.30
C LYS A 68 -10.53 -28.35 3.75
N ASP A 69 -9.27 -28.52 4.15
CA ASP A 69 -8.79 -28.25 5.50
C ASP A 69 -8.59 -26.75 5.78
N LEU A 70 -8.72 -25.90 4.75
CA LEU A 70 -8.57 -24.44 4.81
C LEU A 70 -9.83 -23.72 5.31
N ARG A 71 -10.98 -24.41 5.34
CA ARG A 71 -12.28 -23.83 5.74
C ARG A 71 -12.66 -24.18 7.16
#